data_AF-S4R6Q4-F1
#
_entry.id   AF-S4R6Q4-F1
#
_cell.length_a   1.000
_cell.length_b   1.000
_cell.length_c   1.000
_cell.angle_alpha   90.00
_cell.angle_beta   90.00
_cell.angle_gamma   90.00
#
_symmetry.space_group_name_H-M   'P 1'
#
loop_
_entity.id
_entity.type
_entity.pdbx_description
1 polymer ?
#
loop_
_entity_poly.entity_id
_entity_poly.type
_entity_poly.pdbx_seq_one_letter_code
_entity_poly.pdbx_strand_id
1 'polypeptide(L)'
;RQAETVGKWENGLMMLKYPIWPRYEFSSSTIKDERHLSIVTLEERPFVIVENVDALTGTCMRSTVACRQEINMTDTSGDKSPYVKRCCKGFCIDILRKLSTTVRFTYDLYLVVNGKHGKKI
;
A
#
# COMPACT_ATOMS: atom_id res chain seq x y z
N ARG A 1 -8.63 42.85 30.24
CA ARG A 1 -8.59 41.62 29.40
C ARG A 1 -8.38 42.09 27.96
N GLN A 2 -7.23 41.78 27.35
CA GLN A 2 -6.95 42.13 25.94
C GLN A 2 -7.55 41.04 25.05
N ALA A 3 -8.31 41.43 24.03
CA ALA A 3 -8.78 40.51 23.01
C ALA A 3 -7.64 40.27 22.01
N GLU A 4 -7.33 39.01 21.74
CA GLU A 4 -6.40 38.62 20.68
C GLU A 4 -7.20 38.34 19.40
N THR A 5 -6.83 38.97 18.30
CA THR A 5 -7.45 38.72 16.99
C THR A 5 -7.03 37.34 16.48
N VAL A 6 -8.00 36.42 16.39
CA VAL A 6 -7.78 35.03 15.93
C VAL A 6 -8.06 34.80 14.45
N GLY A 7 -8.55 35.82 13.73
CA GLY A 7 -8.76 35.75 12.29
C GLY A 7 -9.48 36.96 11.69
N LYS A 8 -9.71 36.90 10.37
CA LYS A 8 -10.40 37.91 9.56
C LYS A 8 -11.41 37.20 8.66
N TRP A 9 -12.58 37.82 8.45
CA TRP A 9 -13.61 37.36 7.53
C TRP A 9 -13.90 38.44 6.51
N GLU A 10 -13.74 38.12 5.22
CA GLU A 10 -13.96 39.07 4.14
C GLU A 10 -14.45 38.33 2.89
N ASN A 11 -15.51 38.83 2.26
CA ASN A 11 -16.05 38.29 1.00
C ASN A 11 -16.34 36.77 1.01
N GLY A 12 -16.80 36.22 2.14
CA GLY A 12 -17.07 34.79 2.26
C GLY A 12 -15.85 33.92 2.60
N LEU A 13 -14.67 34.53 2.72
CA LEU A 13 -13.40 33.86 3.04
C LEU A 13 -12.99 34.15 4.49
N MET A 14 -12.75 33.07 5.24
CA MET A 14 -12.21 33.12 6.60
C MET A 14 -10.70 32.88 6.57
N MET A 15 -9.92 33.80 7.13
CA MET A 15 -8.49 33.63 7.37
C MET A 15 -8.23 33.60 8.88
N LEU A 16 -7.77 32.46 9.40
CA LEU A 16 -7.50 32.27 10.83
C LEU A 16 -6.00 32.32 11.12
N LYS A 17 -5.62 32.90 12.26
CA LYS A 17 -4.24 32.97 12.74
C LYS A 17 -3.67 31.59 13.13
N TYR A 18 -4.54 30.70 13.59
CA TYR A 18 -4.19 29.33 13.98
C TYR A 18 -5.05 28.33 13.20
N PRO A 19 -4.50 27.16 12.84
CA PRO A 19 -5.28 26.10 12.17
C PRO A 19 -6.39 25.58 13.09
N ILE A 20 -7.56 25.30 12.51
CA ILE A 20 -8.68 24.71 13.24
C ILE A 20 -8.39 23.21 13.43
N TRP A 21 -8.32 22.76 14.68
CA TRP A 21 -8.36 21.32 14.96
C TRP A 21 -9.78 20.81 14.66
N PRO A 22 -9.94 19.81 13.78
CA PRO A 22 -11.27 19.31 13.44
C PRO A 22 -11.87 18.59 14.67
N ARG A 23 -12.77 19.28 15.37
CA ARG A 23 -13.68 18.67 16.37
C ARG A 23 -14.96 18.10 15.75
N TYR A 24 -15.16 18.33 14.46
CA TYR A 24 -16.28 17.81 13.67
C TYR A 24 -15.70 17.19 12.41
N GLU A 25 -16.04 15.93 12.13
CA GLU A 25 -15.67 15.26 10.89
C GLU A 25 -16.30 16.00 9.71
N PHE A 26 -15.51 16.81 9.02
CA PHE A 26 -15.90 17.38 7.74
C PHE A 26 -15.83 16.26 6.70
N SER A 27 -16.97 15.62 6.44
CA SER A 27 -17.15 14.62 5.40
C SER A 27 -17.13 15.26 4.00
N SER A 28 -16.03 15.90 3.63
CA SER A 28 -15.77 16.40 2.28
C SER A 28 -14.36 16.97 2.22
N SER A 29 -13.35 16.11 2.27
CA SER A 29 -12.06 16.47 1.70
C SER A 29 -11.50 15.27 1.00
N THR A 30 -11.00 15.54 -0.19
CA THR A 30 -10.11 14.73 -1.00
C THR A 30 -8.91 14.28 -0.17
N ILE A 31 -9.11 13.33 0.74
CA ILE A 31 -8.04 12.53 1.33
C ILE A 31 -7.49 11.78 0.12
N LYS A 32 -6.39 12.29 -0.44
CA LYS A 32 -5.50 11.51 -1.30
C LYS A 32 -5.33 10.13 -0.65
N ASP A 33 -5.07 9.12 -1.46
CA ASP A 33 -4.88 7.72 -1.07
C ASP A 33 -3.65 7.52 -0.12
N GLU A 34 -3.55 8.28 0.98
CA GLU A 34 -2.50 8.31 2.00
C GLU A 34 -2.43 7.01 2.81
N ARG A 35 -3.35 6.08 2.53
CA ARG A 35 -3.39 4.75 3.12
C ARG A 35 -3.06 3.66 2.10
N HIS A 36 -2.47 3.99 0.95
CA HIS A 36 -1.93 2.98 0.05
C HIS A 36 -0.45 2.72 0.34
N LEU A 37 -0.10 1.48 0.70
CA LEU A 37 1.25 1.09 1.09
C LEU A 37 1.88 0.16 0.04
N SER A 38 3.13 0.42 -0.33
CA SER A 38 3.95 -0.53 -1.10
C SER A 38 4.73 -1.41 -0.12
N ILE A 39 4.42 -2.71 -0.09
CA ILE A 39 4.99 -3.68 0.85
C ILE A 39 5.86 -4.65 0.08
N VAL A 40 7.04 -4.94 0.61
CA VAL A 40 7.98 -5.89 0.03
C VAL A 40 8.19 -7.08 0.97
N THR A 41 8.26 -8.28 0.41
CA THR A 41 8.49 -9.51 1.16
C THR A 41 9.46 -10.44 0.45
N LEU A 42 10.01 -11.38 1.21
CA LEU A 42 10.81 -12.49 0.72
C LEU A 42 9.97 -13.77 0.72
N GLU A 43 10.33 -14.72 -0.16
CA GLU A 43 9.78 -16.07 -0.11
C GLU A 43 10.52 -16.85 0.99
N GLU A 44 9.79 -17.22 2.04
CA GLU A 44 10.35 -17.93 3.20
C GLU A 44 9.27 -18.85 3.79
N ARG A 45 9.44 -20.16 3.64
CA ARG A 45 8.51 -21.14 4.22
C ARG A 45 8.76 -21.25 5.72
N PRO A 46 7.72 -21.26 6.59
CA PRO A 46 6.27 -21.32 6.30
C PRO A 46 5.56 -19.95 6.27
N PHE A 47 6.30 -18.85 6.36
CA PHE A 47 5.77 -17.50 6.56
C PHE A 47 5.18 -16.87 5.30
N VAL A 48 5.88 -17.00 4.17
CA VAL A 48 5.48 -16.50 2.85
C VAL A 48 5.85 -17.54 1.79
N ILE A 49 4.84 -18.01 1.08
CA ILE A 49 4.92 -19.04 0.04
C ILE A 49 4.45 -18.40 -1.26
N VAL A 50 5.23 -18.55 -2.32
CA VAL A 50 4.92 -17.99 -3.63
C VAL A 50 4.45 -19.11 -4.56
N GLU A 51 3.30 -18.89 -5.20
CA GLU A 51 2.72 -19.79 -6.20
C GLU A 51 2.46 -19.02 -7.50
N ASN A 52 2.38 -19.76 -8.60
CA ASN A 52 1.94 -19.20 -9.87
C ASN A 52 0.45 -18.85 -9.82
N VAL A 53 0.04 -17.89 -10.64
CA VAL A 53 -1.38 -17.68 -10.92
C VAL A 53 -2.00 -18.97 -11.46
N ASP A 54 -3.28 -19.17 -11.18
CA ASP A 54 -4.01 -20.32 -11.70
C ASP A 54 -4.03 -20.28 -13.24
N ALA A 55 -3.67 -21.39 -13.88
CA ALA A 55 -3.48 -21.42 -15.34
C ALA A 55 -4.78 -21.28 -16.12
N LEU A 56 -5.92 -21.65 -15.52
CA LEU A 56 -7.23 -21.60 -16.16
C LEU A 56 -7.84 -20.19 -16.06
N THR A 57 -7.71 -19.55 -14.90
CA THR A 57 -8.36 -18.25 -14.63
C THR A 57 -7.42 -17.06 -14.79
N GLY A 58 -6.11 -17.25 -14.74
CA GLY A 58 -5.11 -16.17 -14.74
C GLY A 58 -5.16 -15.29 -13.49
N THR A 59 -5.84 -15.75 -12.42
CA THR A 59 -6.04 -14.99 -11.17
C THR A 59 -5.57 -15.79 -9.96
N CYS A 60 -5.44 -15.11 -8.82
CA CYS A 60 -5.11 -15.74 -7.55
C CYS A 60 -6.35 -16.31 -6.87
N MET A 61 -6.19 -17.46 -6.22
CA MET A 61 -7.25 -18.05 -5.38
C MET A 61 -7.64 -17.08 -4.26
N ARG A 62 -8.89 -17.13 -3.80
CA ARG A 62 -9.43 -16.26 -2.73
C ARG A 62 -8.66 -16.34 -1.40
N SER A 63 -8.00 -17.47 -1.15
CA SER A 63 -7.15 -17.69 0.03
C SER A 63 -5.77 -17.05 -0.08
N THR A 64 -5.41 -16.53 -1.25
CA THR A 64 -4.08 -15.98 -1.57
C THR A 64 -4.18 -14.53 -1.99
N VAL A 65 -3.06 -13.81 -1.91
CA VAL A 65 -2.98 -12.38 -2.28
C VAL A 65 -2.13 -12.25 -3.54
N ALA A 66 -2.56 -11.43 -4.49
CA ALA A 66 -1.76 -11.15 -5.68
C ALA A 66 -0.51 -10.33 -5.32
N CYS A 67 0.64 -10.78 -5.81
CA CYS A 67 1.92 -10.12 -5.60
C CYS A 67 2.69 -10.01 -6.92
N ARG A 68 3.58 -9.01 -7.01
CA ARG A 68 4.41 -8.76 -8.19
C ARG A 68 5.84 -9.18 -7.94
N GLN A 69 6.40 -9.93 -8.87
CA GLN A 69 7.83 -10.26 -8.89
C GLN A 69 8.48 -9.51 -10.04
N GLU A 70 9.48 -8.69 -9.74
CA GLU A 70 10.27 -8.01 -10.76
C GLU A 70 11.20 -9.01 -11.46
N ILE A 71 11.31 -8.89 -12.77
CA ILE A 71 12.21 -9.72 -13.59
C ILE A 71 13.36 -8.85 -14.07
N ASN A 72 14.59 -9.30 -13.80
CA ASN A 72 15.79 -8.67 -14.35
C ASN A 72 15.80 -8.90 -15.87
N MET A 73 15.23 -7.98 -16.64
CA MET A 73 15.28 -8.03 -18.10
C MET A 73 16.65 -7.58 -18.57
N THR A 74 17.62 -8.50 -18.66
CA THR A 74 18.84 -8.25 -19.45
C THR A 74 18.69 -8.63 -20.91
N ASP A 75 17.68 -9.42 -21.29
CA ASP A 75 17.56 -9.92 -22.65
C ASP A 75 16.10 -9.98 -23.14
N THR A 76 15.87 -9.27 -24.25
CA THR A 76 14.94 -9.60 -25.35
C THR A 76 13.47 -9.10 -25.27
N SER A 77 13.23 -8.07 -26.09
CA SER A 77 12.08 -7.90 -27.00
C SER A 77 10.65 -7.86 -26.43
N GLY A 78 10.08 -6.66 -26.48
CA GLY A 78 8.68 -6.45 -26.89
C GLY A 78 7.60 -6.79 -25.85
N ASP A 79 6.96 -5.73 -25.35
CA ASP A 79 5.56 -5.71 -24.91
C ASP A 79 5.18 -6.49 -23.63
N LYS A 80 6.14 -7.06 -22.90
CA LYS A 80 5.86 -7.68 -21.59
C LYS A 80 6.13 -6.69 -20.46
N SER A 81 5.14 -6.53 -19.58
CA SER A 81 5.27 -5.75 -18.35
C SER A 81 6.53 -6.19 -17.56
N PRO A 82 7.30 -5.27 -16.97
CA PRO A 82 8.56 -5.58 -16.26
C PRO A 82 8.38 -6.42 -14.98
N TYR A 83 7.17 -6.92 -14.73
CA TYR A 83 6.81 -7.69 -13.56
C TYR A 83 5.94 -8.90 -13.94
N VAL A 84 6.13 -9.99 -13.22
CA VAL A 84 5.29 -11.20 -13.31
C VAL A 84 4.33 -11.22 -12.13
N LYS A 85 3.03 -11.46 -12.40
CA LYS A 85 2.03 -11.66 -11.35
C LYS A 85 2.19 -13.05 -10.73
N ARG A 86 2.19 -13.10 -9.41
CA ARG A 86 2.27 -14.31 -8.58
C ARG A 86 1.19 -14.26 -7.50
N CYS A 87 0.99 -15.38 -6.82
CA CYS A 87 0.08 -15.50 -5.69
C CYS A 87 0.86 -15.83 -4.43
N CYS A 88 0.75 -14.98 -3.41
CA CYS A 88 1.44 -15.09 -2.15
C CYS A 88 0.48 -15.60 -1.07
N LYS A 89 0.92 -16.55 -0.23
CA LYS A 89 0.18 -17.08 0.91
C LYS A 89 1.09 -17.38 2.10
N GLY A 90 0.52 -17.60 3.28
CA GLY A 90 1.26 -17.93 4.49
C GLY A 90 0.95 -16.99 5.65
N PHE A 91 1.58 -17.26 6.80
CA PHE A 91 1.28 -16.59 8.05
C PHE A 91 1.40 -15.06 7.98
N CYS A 92 2.46 -14.55 7.34
CA CYS A 92 2.66 -13.10 7.21
C CYS A 92 1.60 -12.45 6.31
N ILE A 93 1.17 -13.17 5.26
CA ILE A 93 0.14 -12.69 4.33
C ILE A 93 -1.24 -12.66 5.00
N ASP A 94 -1.55 -13.66 5.83
CA ASP A 94 -2.80 -13.70 6.59
C ASP A 94 -2.90 -12.55 7.60
N ILE A 95 -1.81 -12.30 8.34
CA ILE A 95 -1.72 -11.15 9.24
C ILE A 95 -1.87 -9.85 8.45
N LEU A 96 -1.16 -9.69 7.34
CA LEU A 96 -1.24 -8.48 6.51
C LEU A 96 -2.67 -8.20 6.04
N ARG A 97 -3.37 -9.22 5.55
CA ARG A 97 -4.79 -9.12 5.16
C ARG A 97 -5.71 -8.77 6.32
N LYS A 98 -5.45 -9.33 7.52
CA LYS A 98 -6.23 -8.98 8.72
C LYS A 98 -5.97 -7.54 9.16
N LEU A 99 -4.73 -7.07 9.08
CA LEU A 99 -4.36 -5.69 9.39
C LEU A 99 -4.98 -4.71 8.40
N SER A 100 -4.93 -4.99 7.09
CA SER A 100 -5.48 -4.11 6.07
C SER A 100 -6.99 -3.89 6.23
N THR A 101 -7.72 -4.95 6.60
CA THR A 101 -9.16 -4.87 6.86
C THR A 101 -9.50 -4.17 8.18
N THR A 102 -8.69 -4.40 9.22
CA THR A 102 -8.92 -3.82 10.56
C THR A 102 -8.57 -2.33 10.61
N VAL A 103 -7.42 -1.96 10.05
CA VAL A 103 -6.89 -0.57 10.03
C VAL A 103 -7.41 0.23 8.82
N ARG A 104 -7.98 -0.46 7.82
CA ARG A 104 -8.56 0.11 6.60
C ARG A 104 -7.52 0.85 5.75
N PHE A 105 -6.53 0.11 5.28
CA PHE A 105 -5.52 0.57 4.32
C PHE A 105 -5.48 -0.35 3.10
N THR A 106 -5.00 0.17 1.96
CA THR A 106 -4.79 -0.59 0.72
C THR A 106 -3.29 -0.83 0.55
N TYR A 107 -2.92 -1.89 -0.16
CA TYR A 107 -1.50 -2.18 -0.36
C TYR A 107 -1.25 -2.92 -1.66
N ASP A 108 -0.03 -2.73 -2.17
CA ASP A 108 0.55 -3.50 -3.25
C ASP A 108 1.73 -4.33 -2.70
N LEU A 109 1.76 -5.63 -3.02
CA LEU A 109 2.75 -6.57 -2.51
C LEU A 109 3.79 -6.94 -3.58
N TYR A 110 5.08 -6.82 -3.22
CA TYR A 110 6.22 -7.11 -4.09
C TYR A 110 7.14 -8.17 -3.51
N LEU A 111 7.74 -8.98 -4.39
CA LEU A 111 8.74 -9.98 -4.05
C LEU A 111 10.14 -9.46 -4.39
N VAL A 112 11.07 -9.55 -3.44
CA VAL A 112 12.47 -9.16 -3.66
C VAL A 112 13.14 -10.14 -4.62
N VAL A 113 13.77 -9.61 -5.68
CA VAL A 113 14.47 -10.40 -6.71
C VAL A 113 15.71 -11.11 -6.17
N ASN A 114 16.44 -10.46 -5.26
CA ASN A 114 17.70 -10.97 -4.72
C ASN A 114 17.57 -12.08 -3.69
N GLY A 115 16.35 -12.34 -3.19
CA GLY A 115 16.09 -13.41 -2.20
C GLY A 115 16.88 -13.32 -0.90
N LYS A 116 17.45 -12.14 -0.57
CA LYS A 116 18.34 -11.95 0.58
C LYS A 116 17.84 -10.85 1.51
N HIS A 117 18.02 -11.04 2.80
CA HIS A 117 17.81 -10.00 3.80
C HIS A 117 18.94 -8.96 3.74
N GLY A 118 18.60 -7.70 3.98
CA GLY A 118 19.59 -6.63 4.11
C GLY A 118 20.52 -6.90 5.28
N LYS A 119 21.83 -6.90 5.03
CA LYS A 119 22.88 -6.99 6.05
C LYS A 119 23.72 -5.73 5.99
N LYS A 120 23.95 -5.10 7.15
CA LYS A 120 24.87 -3.96 7.25
C LYS A 120 26.31 -4.45 7.04
N ILE A 121 27.05 -3.77 6.17
CA ILE A 121 28.49 -3.96 5.97
C ILE A 121 29.23 -3.23 7.08
#